data_AF-A0A6S6TH11-F1
#
_entry.id   AF-A0A6S6TH11-F1
#
_cell.length_a   1.000
_cell.length_b   1.000
_cell.length_c   1.000
_cell.angle_alpha   90.00
_cell.angle_beta   90.00
_cell.angle_gamma   90.00
#
_symmetry.space_group_name_H-M   'P 1'
#
loop_
_entity.id
_entity.type
_entity.pdbx_description
1 polymer ?
#
loop_
_entity_poly.entity_id
_entity_poly.type
_entity_poly.pdbx_seq_one_letter_code
_entity_poly.pdbx_strand_id
1 'polypeptide(L)'
;MIEKLFRKDIHRNIEGVIKADNLTDDAVFQEVGEYVITNDLNKKLDDFFGEYSTTIGKDTQNIGVWISGHFGSGKSHLLKILSYILTNKREHSDLIGELFLEKVDADDFELKSNIEKALATPSETILFNIDQKSDIGSKNQDDAILGVFMKVFNEMRGYYPKFGYIAKFESDLDKRGKFQSFKEKFKEISGETWESGRETIFLESDNLAKALSSVDDISEDSAKDLIDKYEENYSLSIEEFANEVKDYIATKEDNFRLVFFVDEVGQYIGDNTKLMLNLQTIVETLATVCNGQAWVIVTSQSAVDMLVNANSQMQNDFSKIMGRFKVKLNLTSQNANEVIQKRLLEKTEDGNKDLGVIHTKVKNSLSSIIHFSDRSRQYQNYKNGEHFALVYPFVPYQMDLFQSCITGLSTHSVFQGKHQSTGERSMLDVVQNIAKRIASETIGTIATFDMFFDGLSSIRLLAKLPTKPSYSYQS
;
A
#
# COMPACT_ATOMS: atom_id res chain seq x y z
N MET A 1 -0.62 -33.02 18.87
CA MET A 1 -0.64 -31.59 19.18
C MET A 1 -1.01 -30.86 17.90
N ILE A 2 -1.87 -29.85 17.99
CA ILE A 2 -2.37 -29.12 16.82
C ILE A 2 -1.23 -28.45 16.04
N GLU A 3 -0.21 -27.93 16.72
CA GLU A 3 0.93 -27.25 16.09
C GLU A 3 1.63 -28.08 15.02
N LYS A 4 1.69 -29.41 15.19
CA LYS A 4 2.38 -30.33 14.26
C LYS A 4 1.64 -30.51 12.93
N LEU A 5 0.40 -30.02 12.85
CA LEU A 5 -0.38 -30.07 11.62
C LEU A 5 0.02 -28.97 10.64
N PHE A 6 0.60 -27.86 11.12
CA PHE A 6 0.90 -26.70 10.28
C PHE A 6 2.24 -26.90 9.56
N ARG A 7 2.28 -26.49 8.29
CA ARG A 7 3.49 -26.52 7.46
C ARG A 7 4.51 -25.50 7.93
N LYS A 8 4.05 -24.32 8.31
CA LYS A 8 4.87 -23.22 8.84
C LYS A 8 4.71 -23.14 10.35
N ASP A 9 5.77 -22.75 11.05
CA ASP A 9 5.72 -22.52 12.50
C ASP A 9 4.68 -21.46 12.85
N ILE A 10 3.74 -21.80 13.72
CA ILE A 10 2.68 -20.91 14.20
C ILE A 10 3.24 -19.84 15.15
N HIS A 11 4.40 -20.09 15.77
CA HIS A 11 5.06 -19.19 16.71
C HIS A 11 5.93 -18.12 16.04
N ARG A 12 6.20 -18.25 14.73
CA ARG A 12 7.01 -17.29 13.99
C ARG A 12 6.46 -15.87 14.10
N ASN A 13 7.37 -14.90 14.09
CA ASN A 13 6.98 -13.50 14.09
C ASN A 13 6.42 -13.13 12.71
N ILE A 14 5.21 -12.60 12.69
CA ILE A 14 4.56 -12.07 11.49
C ILE A 14 4.45 -10.56 11.73
N GLU A 15 5.22 -9.76 10.98
CA GLU A 15 5.14 -8.30 11.14
C GLU A 15 3.75 -7.82 10.70
N GLY A 16 2.94 -7.41 11.68
CA GLY A 16 1.59 -6.88 11.45
C GLY A 16 1.56 -5.40 11.06
N VAL A 17 2.68 -4.67 11.20
CA VAL A 17 2.78 -3.25 10.86
C VAL A 17 3.77 -3.09 9.71
N ILE A 18 3.23 -2.74 8.55
CA ILE A 18 4.00 -2.16 7.44
C ILE A 18 4.73 -0.92 7.98
N LYS A 19 6.05 -1.03 8.16
CA LYS A 19 6.91 0.13 8.27
C LYS A 19 7.21 0.57 6.85
N ALA A 20 6.88 1.82 6.50
CA ALA A 20 7.26 2.39 5.21
C ALA A 20 8.78 2.55 5.10
N ASP A 21 9.48 2.63 6.24
CA ASP A 21 10.85 3.12 6.32
C ASP A 21 11.91 2.01 6.29
N ASN A 22 11.54 0.74 6.51
CA ASN A 22 12.50 -0.36 6.45
C ASN A 22 12.55 -0.95 5.03
N LEU A 23 13.39 -0.34 4.19
CA LEU A 23 13.56 -0.72 2.78
C LEU A 23 14.77 -1.64 2.55
N THR A 24 15.34 -2.25 3.59
CA THR A 24 16.41 -3.24 3.43
C THR A 24 15.93 -4.42 2.59
N ASP A 25 16.79 -4.96 1.73
CA ASP A 25 16.42 -6.05 0.83
C ASP A 25 15.98 -7.31 1.60
N ASP A 26 16.56 -7.59 2.76
CA ASP A 26 16.14 -8.68 3.65
C ASP A 26 14.68 -8.51 4.14
N ALA A 27 14.32 -7.29 4.56
CA ALA A 27 12.97 -6.99 5.01
C ALA A 27 11.96 -7.12 3.86
N VAL A 28 12.32 -6.63 2.67
CA VAL A 28 11.48 -6.74 1.47
C VAL A 28 11.32 -8.19 1.06
N PHE A 29 12.40 -8.97 1.02
CA PHE A 29 12.37 -10.38 0.68
C PHE A 29 11.48 -11.16 1.65
N GLN A 30 11.61 -10.91 2.96
CA GLN A 30 10.75 -11.53 3.97
C GLN A 30 9.27 -11.13 3.79
N GLU A 31 8.98 -9.86 3.54
CA GLU A 31 7.61 -9.36 3.37
C GLU A 31 6.95 -9.93 2.12
N VAL A 32 7.65 -9.93 0.98
CA VAL A 32 7.20 -10.59 -0.26
C VAL A 32 7.03 -12.09 -0.02
N GLY A 33 7.99 -12.75 0.65
CA GLY A 33 7.95 -14.17 0.98
C GLY A 33 6.78 -14.58 1.87
N GLU A 34 6.29 -13.69 2.72
CA GLU A 34 5.10 -13.90 3.53
C GLU A 34 3.80 -13.42 2.86
N TYR A 35 3.87 -12.67 1.76
CA TYR A 35 2.71 -12.26 0.99
C TYR A 35 2.01 -13.46 0.35
N VAL A 36 0.67 -13.44 0.35
CA VAL A 36 -0.16 -14.50 -0.21
C VAL A 36 -1.01 -13.93 -1.32
N ILE A 37 -0.90 -14.54 -2.50
CA ILE A 37 -1.78 -14.28 -3.63
C ILE A 37 -3.00 -15.20 -3.51
N THR A 38 -4.17 -14.60 -3.33
CA THR A 38 -5.45 -15.32 -3.34
C THR A 38 -5.88 -15.60 -4.77
N ASN A 39 -6.74 -16.59 -4.99
CA ASN A 39 -7.21 -16.92 -6.35
C ASN A 39 -7.95 -15.74 -6.99
N ASP A 40 -8.67 -14.94 -6.19
CA ASP A 40 -9.34 -13.71 -6.64
C ASP A 40 -8.34 -12.58 -6.92
N LEU A 41 -7.29 -12.44 -6.10
CA LEU A 41 -6.21 -11.50 -6.37
C LEU A 41 -5.42 -11.90 -7.62
N ASN A 42 -5.24 -13.19 -7.88
CA ASN A 42 -4.50 -13.69 -9.03
C ASN A 42 -5.11 -13.19 -10.35
N LYS A 43 -6.44 -13.30 -10.50
CA LYS A 43 -7.17 -12.75 -11.65
C LYS A 43 -7.04 -11.23 -11.79
N LYS A 44 -6.99 -10.53 -10.66
CA LYS A 44 -6.81 -9.06 -10.63
C LYS A 44 -5.39 -8.66 -11.03
N LEU A 45 -4.41 -9.46 -10.65
CA LEU A 45 -3.03 -9.29 -11.10
C LEU A 45 -2.92 -9.55 -12.60
N ASP A 46 -3.70 -10.47 -13.16
CA ASP A 46 -3.78 -10.68 -14.62
C ASP A 46 -4.28 -9.43 -15.35
N ASP A 47 -5.38 -8.82 -14.89
CA ASP A 47 -5.85 -7.55 -15.45
C ASP A 47 -4.79 -6.43 -15.37
N PHE A 48 -4.10 -6.34 -14.22
CA PHE A 48 -3.07 -5.32 -13.99
C PHE A 48 -1.83 -5.53 -14.85
N PHE A 49 -1.21 -6.71 -14.77
CA PHE A 49 0.02 -7.02 -15.49
C PHE A 49 -0.24 -7.18 -16.99
N GLY A 50 -1.43 -7.59 -17.42
CA GLY A 50 -1.83 -7.57 -18.82
C GLY A 50 -1.79 -6.15 -19.40
N GLU A 51 -2.45 -5.18 -18.75
CA GLU A 51 -2.42 -3.78 -19.22
C GLU A 51 -1.02 -3.16 -19.08
N TYR A 52 -0.36 -3.39 -17.94
CA TYR A 52 0.98 -2.85 -17.68
C TYR A 52 1.98 -3.36 -18.73
N SER A 53 1.95 -4.65 -19.06
CA SER A 53 2.98 -5.26 -19.89
C SER A 53 2.75 -5.07 -21.39
N THR A 54 1.49 -4.97 -21.82
CA THR A 54 1.15 -4.75 -23.24
C THR A 54 1.48 -3.34 -23.73
N THR A 55 1.56 -2.39 -22.80
CA THR A 55 1.87 -0.97 -23.04
C THR A 55 3.37 -0.66 -22.97
N ILE A 56 4.24 -1.63 -22.64
CA ILE A 56 5.69 -1.40 -22.63
C ILE A 56 6.17 -1.11 -24.06
N GLY A 57 6.89 0.00 -24.22
CA GLY A 57 7.38 0.47 -25.53
C GLY A 57 6.30 1.02 -26.45
N LYS A 58 5.11 1.36 -25.93
CA LYS A 58 4.00 1.94 -26.70
C LYS A 58 3.39 3.12 -25.98
N ASP A 59 2.99 4.13 -26.75
CA ASP A 59 2.21 5.24 -26.22
C ASP A 59 0.87 4.73 -25.66
N THR A 60 0.55 5.09 -24.42
CA THR A 60 -0.73 4.78 -23.80
C THR A 60 -1.23 5.94 -22.95
N GLN A 61 -2.54 6.13 -22.97
CA GLN A 61 -3.24 7.04 -22.05
C GLN A 61 -3.75 6.33 -20.79
N ASN A 62 -3.64 4.99 -20.74
CA ASN A 62 -4.16 4.16 -19.66
C ASN A 62 -3.05 3.88 -18.64
N ILE A 63 -2.71 4.90 -17.85
CA ILE A 63 -1.63 4.81 -16.85
C ILE A 63 -2.13 4.72 -15.39
N GLY A 64 -3.45 4.85 -15.22
CA GLY A 64 -4.10 4.91 -13.92
C GLY A 64 -4.59 3.54 -13.45
N VAL A 65 -4.22 3.16 -12.23
CA VAL A 65 -4.73 1.95 -11.55
C VAL A 65 -5.38 2.32 -10.22
N TRP A 66 -6.58 1.78 -9.97
CA TRP A 66 -7.35 2.10 -8.77
C TRP A 66 -7.59 0.84 -7.92
N ILE A 67 -7.03 0.82 -6.72
CA ILE A 67 -7.16 -0.28 -5.76
C ILE A 67 -8.21 0.09 -4.71
N SER A 68 -9.38 -0.56 -4.76
CA SER A 68 -10.47 -0.29 -3.83
C SER A 68 -10.76 -1.49 -2.92
N GLY A 69 -11.42 -1.25 -1.79
CA GLY A 69 -11.76 -2.31 -0.83
C GLY A 69 -12.01 -1.80 0.58
N HIS A 70 -12.72 -2.59 1.37
CA HIS A 70 -13.05 -2.25 2.75
C HIS A 70 -11.80 -2.16 3.63
N PHE A 71 -11.93 -1.54 4.79
CA PHE A 71 -10.89 -1.64 5.82
C PHE A 71 -10.70 -3.11 6.22
N GLY A 72 -9.47 -3.61 6.17
CA GLY A 72 -9.13 -5.01 6.37
C GLY A 72 -8.66 -5.75 5.13
N SER A 73 -8.79 -5.17 3.94
CA SER A 73 -8.70 -5.93 2.68
C SER A 73 -7.29 -6.03 2.09
N GLY A 74 -6.27 -5.40 2.70
CA GLY A 74 -4.87 -5.51 2.25
C GLY A 74 -4.48 -4.57 1.11
N LYS A 75 -5.19 -3.44 0.92
CA LYS A 75 -4.94 -2.48 -0.18
C LYS A 75 -3.54 -1.87 -0.13
N SER A 76 -3.18 -1.28 1.00
CA SER A 76 -1.87 -0.67 1.23
C SER A 76 -0.75 -1.71 1.15
N HIS A 77 -1.03 -2.95 1.59
CA HIS A 77 -0.09 -4.05 1.49
C HIS A 77 0.14 -4.47 0.03
N LEU A 78 -0.93 -4.65 -0.76
CA LEU A 78 -0.82 -4.92 -2.20
C LEU A 78 -0.05 -3.79 -2.91
N LEU A 79 -0.43 -2.54 -2.65
CA LEU A 79 0.23 -1.37 -3.21
C LEU A 79 1.73 -1.35 -2.89
N LYS A 80 2.10 -1.69 -1.65
CA LYS A 80 3.50 -1.81 -1.21
C LYS A 80 4.24 -2.96 -1.91
N ILE A 81 3.64 -4.15 -1.98
CA ILE A 81 4.24 -5.31 -2.68
C ILE A 81 4.47 -4.99 -4.16
N LEU A 82 3.49 -4.37 -4.83
CA LEU A 82 3.64 -3.93 -6.22
C LEU A 82 4.78 -2.92 -6.38
N SER A 83 4.96 -2.00 -5.42
CA SER A 83 6.09 -1.05 -5.45
C SER A 83 7.45 -1.75 -5.32
N TYR A 84 7.53 -2.82 -4.54
CA TYR A 84 8.77 -3.59 -4.37
C TYR A 84 9.15 -4.34 -5.62
N ILE A 85 8.20 -5.09 -6.20
CA ILE A 85 8.47 -5.93 -7.36
C ILE A 85 8.73 -5.10 -8.62
N LEU A 86 8.09 -3.93 -8.77
CA LEU A 86 8.34 -3.03 -9.91
C LEU A 86 9.55 -2.11 -9.71
N THR A 87 10.34 -2.26 -8.65
CA THR A 87 11.57 -1.47 -8.48
C THR A 87 12.78 -2.30 -8.89
N ASN A 88 13.49 -1.84 -9.92
CA ASN A 88 14.64 -2.56 -10.49
C ASN A 88 15.99 -2.08 -9.93
N LYS A 89 16.00 -1.19 -8.94
CA LYS A 89 17.21 -0.58 -8.36
C LYS A 89 17.82 -1.37 -7.19
N ARG A 90 17.24 -2.50 -6.77
CA ARG A 90 17.70 -3.24 -5.58
C ARG A 90 18.78 -4.24 -5.95
N GLU A 91 19.71 -4.50 -5.04
CA GLU A 91 20.77 -5.50 -5.26
C GLU A 91 20.16 -6.91 -5.45
N HIS A 92 19.01 -7.18 -4.82
CA HIS A 92 18.30 -8.45 -4.90
C HIS A 92 16.94 -8.38 -5.62
N SER A 93 16.73 -7.41 -6.52
CA SER A 93 15.48 -7.27 -7.29
C SER A 93 15.08 -8.57 -8.02
N ASP A 94 16.03 -9.27 -8.63
CA ASP A 94 15.75 -10.52 -9.38
C ASP A 94 15.20 -11.62 -8.47
N LEU A 95 15.84 -11.85 -7.31
CA LEU A 95 15.38 -12.86 -6.34
C LEU A 95 14.00 -12.53 -5.78
N ILE A 96 13.72 -11.24 -5.53
CA ILE A 96 12.40 -10.78 -5.07
C ILE A 96 11.34 -11.04 -6.15
N GLY A 97 11.69 -10.80 -7.41
CA GLY A 97 10.85 -11.09 -8.58
C GLY A 97 10.53 -12.58 -8.73
N GLU A 98 11.56 -13.44 -8.65
CA GLU A 98 11.41 -14.90 -8.68
C GLU A 98 10.51 -15.40 -7.54
N LEU A 99 10.74 -14.91 -6.31
CA LEU A 99 9.93 -15.23 -5.14
C LEU A 99 8.45 -14.82 -5.32
N PHE A 100 8.20 -13.71 -6.00
CA PHE A 100 6.84 -13.29 -6.32
C PHE A 100 6.20 -14.19 -7.37
N LEU A 101 6.93 -14.58 -8.42
CA LEU A 101 6.47 -15.50 -9.47
C LEU A 101 6.12 -16.89 -8.94
N GLU A 102 6.84 -17.40 -7.94
CA GLU A 102 6.53 -18.67 -7.28
C GLU A 102 5.16 -18.68 -6.58
N LYS A 103 4.62 -17.50 -6.27
CA LYS A 103 3.32 -17.35 -5.57
C LYS A 103 2.13 -17.26 -6.51
N VAL A 104 2.39 -17.00 -7.79
CA VAL A 104 1.37 -16.97 -8.84
C VAL A 104 0.96 -18.41 -9.14
N ASP A 105 -0.33 -18.63 -9.43
CA ASP A 105 -0.83 -19.97 -9.74
C ASP A 105 0.03 -20.64 -10.83
N ALA A 106 0.41 -21.89 -10.59
CA ALA A 106 1.38 -22.60 -11.43
C ALA A 106 0.92 -22.74 -12.89
N ASP A 107 -0.40 -22.81 -13.09
CA ASP A 107 -1.05 -23.02 -14.39
C ASP A 107 -1.33 -21.70 -15.14
N ASP A 108 -1.06 -20.54 -14.52
CA ASP A 108 -1.31 -19.22 -15.12
C ASP A 108 -0.06 -18.70 -15.85
N PHE A 109 0.21 -19.30 -17.02
CA PHE A 109 1.38 -18.98 -17.83
C PHE A 109 1.34 -17.55 -18.40
N GLU A 110 0.15 -17.01 -18.68
CA GLU A 110 0.00 -15.67 -19.25
C GLU A 110 0.34 -14.61 -18.21
N LEU A 111 -0.21 -14.72 -17.00
CA LEU A 111 0.13 -13.82 -15.91
C LEU A 111 1.63 -13.87 -15.57
N LYS A 112 2.22 -15.07 -15.47
CA LYS A 112 3.67 -15.20 -15.22
C LYS A 112 4.50 -14.50 -16.29
N SER A 113 4.19 -14.71 -17.57
CA SER A 113 4.89 -14.03 -18.66
C SER A 113 4.73 -12.52 -18.61
N ASN A 114 3.53 -12.02 -18.29
CA ASN A 114 3.30 -10.59 -18.12
C ASN A 114 4.10 -10.02 -16.94
N ILE A 115 4.13 -10.70 -15.80
CA ILE A 115 4.96 -10.31 -14.65
C ILE A 115 6.44 -10.28 -15.04
N GLU A 116 6.96 -11.36 -15.63
CA GLU A 116 8.36 -11.42 -16.09
C GLU A 116 8.71 -10.25 -17.01
N LYS A 117 7.82 -9.91 -17.95
CA LYS A 117 8.01 -8.76 -18.85
C LYS A 117 8.02 -7.42 -18.10
N ALA A 118 7.14 -7.26 -17.11
CA ALA A 118 7.12 -6.08 -16.26
C ALA A 118 8.41 -5.96 -15.43
N LEU A 119 8.86 -7.06 -14.82
CA LEU A 119 10.08 -7.12 -14.01
C LEU A 119 11.34 -6.89 -14.84
N ALA A 120 11.37 -7.34 -16.10
CA ALA A 120 12.50 -7.11 -17.00
C ALA A 120 12.59 -5.66 -17.51
N THR A 121 11.54 -4.85 -17.33
CA THR A 121 11.51 -3.46 -17.79
C THR A 121 12.10 -2.55 -16.71
N PRO A 122 13.08 -1.68 -17.03
CA PRO A 122 13.64 -0.77 -16.04
C PRO A 122 12.56 0.13 -15.42
N SER A 123 12.37 0.05 -14.11
CA SER A 123 11.45 0.94 -13.42
C SER A 123 11.88 1.36 -12.03
N GLU A 124 11.37 2.53 -11.64
CA GLU A 124 11.52 3.11 -10.32
C GLU A 124 10.15 3.46 -9.76
N THR A 125 9.99 3.29 -8.45
CA THR A 125 8.71 3.50 -7.78
C THR A 125 8.83 4.53 -6.68
N ILE A 126 7.77 5.31 -6.49
CA ILE A 126 7.66 6.29 -5.40
C ILE A 126 6.43 5.91 -4.60
N LEU A 127 6.65 5.30 -3.43
CA LEU A 127 5.61 4.90 -2.49
C LEU A 127 5.42 5.97 -1.41
N PHE A 128 4.20 6.47 -1.26
CA PHE A 128 3.89 7.42 -0.20
C PHE A 128 2.42 7.37 0.22
N ASN A 129 2.18 7.72 1.48
CA ASN A 129 0.86 7.99 2.00
C ASN A 129 0.58 9.50 1.88
N ILE A 130 -0.52 9.87 1.23
CA ILE A 130 -0.79 11.26 0.90
C ILE A 130 -1.15 12.09 2.15
N ASP A 131 -1.90 11.52 3.11
CA ASP A 131 -2.26 12.19 4.37
C ASP A 131 -0.98 12.56 5.15
N GLN A 132 -0.02 11.64 5.24
CA GLN A 132 1.21 11.82 6.01
C GLN A 132 2.18 12.83 5.38
N LYS A 133 2.20 12.95 4.05
CA LYS A 133 3.11 13.87 3.34
C LYS A 133 2.49 15.25 3.14
N SER A 134 1.19 15.41 3.35
CA SER A 134 0.49 16.68 3.26
C SER A 134 0.84 17.61 4.44
N ASP A 135 1.24 18.84 4.13
CA ASP A 135 1.49 19.85 5.16
C ASP A 135 0.15 20.55 5.49
N ILE A 136 -0.34 20.38 6.73
CA ILE A 136 -1.69 20.82 7.20
C ILE A 136 -1.82 22.37 7.29
N GLY A 137 -1.06 23.16 6.52
CA GLY A 137 -0.97 24.61 6.68
C GLY A 137 -0.79 25.45 5.42
N SER A 138 -0.82 24.88 4.21
CA SER A 138 -0.69 25.67 2.99
C SER A 138 -1.95 26.51 2.70
N LYS A 139 -1.76 27.77 2.25
CA LYS A 139 -2.85 28.74 2.00
C LYS A 139 -3.79 28.33 0.84
N ASN A 140 -3.39 27.39 0.00
CA ASN A 140 -4.17 26.87 -1.13
C ASN A 140 -4.36 25.36 -0.97
N GLN A 141 -5.44 24.96 -0.29
CA GLN A 141 -5.80 23.54 -0.15
C GLN A 141 -6.17 22.88 -1.49
N ASP A 142 -6.59 23.66 -2.49
CA ASP A 142 -7.04 23.15 -3.79
C ASP A 142 -5.91 22.50 -4.62
N ASP A 143 -4.64 22.88 -4.39
CA ASP A 143 -3.44 22.35 -5.09
C ASP A 143 -2.62 21.39 -4.23
N ALA A 144 -3.15 20.97 -3.09
CA ALA A 144 -2.40 20.20 -2.11
C ALA A 144 -1.88 18.86 -2.66
N ILE A 145 -2.64 18.20 -3.54
CA ILE A 145 -2.20 16.94 -4.19
C ILE A 145 -0.96 17.17 -5.05
N LEU A 146 -0.99 18.16 -5.94
CA LEU A 146 0.14 18.47 -6.81
C LEU A 146 1.40 18.81 -5.98
N GLY A 147 1.23 19.58 -4.91
CA GLY A 147 2.30 19.87 -3.96
C GLY A 147 2.93 18.62 -3.36
N VAL A 148 2.11 17.63 -2.95
CA VAL A 148 2.62 16.35 -2.43
C VAL A 148 3.34 15.54 -3.51
N PHE A 149 2.80 15.44 -4.72
CA PHE A 149 3.46 14.74 -5.84
C PHE A 149 4.83 15.35 -6.16
N MET A 150 4.92 16.68 -6.24
CA MET A 150 6.19 17.37 -6.46
C MET A 150 7.16 17.16 -5.30
N LYS A 151 6.68 17.22 -4.05
CA LYS A 151 7.47 16.98 -2.84
C LYS A 151 8.12 15.59 -2.84
N VAL A 152 7.34 14.53 -3.06
CA VAL A 152 7.87 13.15 -3.06
C VAL A 152 8.76 12.87 -4.28
N PHE A 153 8.48 13.51 -5.40
CA PHE A 153 9.32 13.42 -6.59
C PHE A 153 10.68 14.10 -6.37
N ASN A 154 10.71 15.27 -5.73
CA ASN A 154 11.93 15.94 -5.31
C ASN A 154 12.73 15.11 -4.31
N GLU A 155 12.07 14.55 -3.31
CA GLU A 155 12.69 13.68 -2.30
C GLU A 155 13.37 12.46 -2.95
N MET A 156 12.70 11.80 -3.90
CA MET A 156 13.28 10.68 -4.67
C MET A 156 14.53 11.09 -5.46
N ARG A 157 14.51 12.28 -6.08
CA ARG A 157 15.67 12.84 -6.81
C ARG A 157 16.82 13.29 -5.90
N GLY A 158 16.62 13.31 -4.58
CA GLY A 158 17.59 13.82 -3.60
C GLY A 158 17.54 15.34 -3.39
N TYR A 159 16.54 16.00 -3.97
CA TYR A 159 16.29 17.44 -3.82
C TYR A 159 15.49 17.76 -2.55
N TYR A 160 15.48 19.02 -2.17
CA TYR A 160 14.88 19.48 -0.92
C TYR A 160 13.34 19.48 -1.01
N PRO A 161 12.64 18.66 -0.21
CA PRO A 161 11.21 18.44 -0.41
C PRO A 161 10.33 19.59 0.12
N LYS A 162 10.80 20.39 1.08
CA LYS A 162 9.93 21.38 1.78
C LYS A 162 9.72 22.67 1.00
N PHE A 163 10.75 23.13 0.28
CA PHE A 163 10.70 24.37 -0.48
C PHE A 163 10.94 24.10 -1.97
N GLY A 164 9.86 24.18 -2.76
CA GLY A 164 9.91 23.84 -4.18
C GLY A 164 10.87 24.71 -5.00
N TYR A 165 11.02 25.99 -4.65
CA TYR A 165 11.98 26.87 -5.33
C TYR A 165 13.44 26.42 -5.12
N ILE A 166 13.77 25.86 -3.96
CA ILE A 166 15.09 25.28 -3.68
C ILE A 166 15.28 24.01 -4.52
N ALA A 167 14.28 23.13 -4.57
CA ALA A 167 14.37 21.93 -5.41
C ALA A 167 14.54 22.28 -6.89
N LYS A 168 13.85 23.33 -7.37
CA LYS A 168 14.01 23.83 -8.74
C LYS A 168 15.43 24.36 -8.98
N PHE A 169 15.97 25.13 -8.04
CA PHE A 169 17.35 25.60 -8.08
C PHE A 169 18.37 24.43 -8.11
N GLU A 170 18.19 23.43 -7.25
CA GLU A 170 19.03 22.23 -7.22
C GLU A 170 18.95 21.47 -8.56
N SER A 171 17.75 21.26 -9.08
CA SER A 171 17.51 20.63 -10.37
C SER A 171 18.18 21.39 -11.52
N ASP A 172 18.08 22.72 -11.55
CA ASP A 172 18.69 23.54 -12.60
C ASP A 172 20.22 23.56 -12.52
N LEU A 173 20.80 23.47 -11.32
CA LEU A 173 22.24 23.27 -11.15
C LEU A 173 22.69 21.87 -11.60
N ASP A 174 21.89 20.85 -11.33
CA ASP A 174 22.21 19.47 -11.69
C ASP A 174 22.14 19.25 -13.20
N LYS A 175 21.10 19.80 -13.86
CA LYS A 175 21.00 19.86 -15.33
C LYS A 175 22.19 20.57 -15.99
N ARG A 176 22.81 21.53 -15.30
CA ARG A 176 24.03 22.23 -15.76
C ARG A 176 25.33 21.50 -15.40
N GLY A 177 25.27 20.36 -14.71
CA GLY A 177 26.44 19.62 -14.23
C GLY A 177 27.24 20.35 -13.15
N LYS A 178 26.64 21.34 -12.48
CA LYS A 178 27.29 22.23 -11.51
C LYS A 178 26.93 21.93 -10.06
N PHE A 179 25.96 21.06 -9.82
CA PHE A 179 25.43 20.83 -8.48
C PHE A 179 26.48 20.28 -7.51
N GLN A 180 27.30 19.32 -7.94
CA GLN A 180 28.35 18.75 -7.09
C GLN A 180 29.40 19.80 -6.70
N SER A 181 29.89 20.59 -7.67
CA SER A 181 30.83 21.69 -7.42
C SER A 181 30.24 22.73 -6.48
N PHE A 182 28.94 23.01 -6.60
CA PHE A 182 28.22 23.89 -5.70
C PHE A 182 28.17 23.34 -4.26
N LYS A 183 27.88 22.05 -4.07
CA LYS A 183 27.90 21.43 -2.74
C LYS A 183 29.28 21.51 -2.08
N GLU A 184 30.34 21.30 -2.86
CA GLU A 184 31.72 21.39 -2.39
C GLU A 184 32.08 22.82 -1.98
N LYS A 185 31.77 23.81 -2.82
CA LYS A 185 32.01 25.22 -2.53
C LYS A 185 31.20 25.73 -1.34
N PHE A 186 29.94 25.32 -1.23
CA PHE A 186 29.11 25.64 -0.08
C PHE A 186 29.76 25.12 1.21
N LYS A 187 30.21 23.85 1.22
CA LYS A 187 30.86 23.25 2.38
C LYS A 187 32.19 23.92 2.76
N GLU A 188 32.97 24.38 1.77
CA GLU A 188 34.19 25.16 2.03
C GLU A 188 33.90 26.50 2.72
N ILE A 189 32.76 27.13 2.39
CA ILE A 189 32.39 28.47 2.87
C ILE A 189 31.65 28.42 4.21
N SER A 190 30.62 27.57 4.32
CA SER A 190 29.77 27.46 5.51
C SER A 190 30.34 26.52 6.57
N GLY A 191 31.18 25.55 6.17
CA GLY A 191 31.62 24.46 7.03
C GLY A 191 30.62 23.31 7.16
N GLU A 192 29.42 23.43 6.59
CA GLU A 192 28.35 22.43 6.64
C GLU A 192 28.07 21.81 5.26
N THR A 193 27.49 20.61 5.24
CA THR A 193 27.00 20.02 3.98
C THR A 193 25.79 20.78 3.46
N TRP A 194 25.65 20.88 2.14
CA TRP A 194 24.49 21.52 1.52
C TRP A 194 23.16 20.93 2.02
N GLU A 195 23.09 19.62 2.25
CA GLU A 195 21.91 18.94 2.76
C GLU A 195 21.46 19.42 4.14
N SER A 196 22.40 19.90 4.97
CA SER A 196 22.13 20.52 6.29
C SER A 196 21.77 21.99 6.11
N GLY A 197 22.60 22.72 5.35
CA GLY A 197 22.43 24.16 5.15
C GLY A 197 21.11 24.53 4.48
N ARG A 198 20.58 23.68 3.58
CA ARG A 198 19.28 23.90 2.93
C ARG A 198 18.09 23.78 3.87
N GLU A 199 18.24 23.15 5.04
CA GLU A 199 17.19 23.12 6.07
C GLU A 199 17.05 24.47 6.78
N THR A 200 18.16 25.21 6.91
CA THR A 200 18.25 26.52 7.54
C THR A 200 18.58 27.62 6.51
N ILE A 201 17.99 27.52 5.32
CA ILE A 201 18.31 28.36 4.16
C ILE A 201 18.29 29.87 4.46
N PHE A 202 17.40 30.32 5.35
CA PHE A 202 17.28 31.73 5.74
C PHE A 202 18.49 32.26 6.52
N LEU A 203 19.19 31.38 7.25
CA LEU A 203 20.45 31.71 7.95
C LEU A 203 21.65 31.60 7.01
N GLU A 204 21.58 30.69 6.03
CA GLU A 204 22.65 30.38 5.10
C GLU A 204 22.58 31.14 3.77
N SER A 205 21.68 32.12 3.63
CA SER A 205 21.43 32.85 2.38
C SER A 205 22.68 33.54 1.82
N ASP A 206 23.50 34.13 2.69
CA ASP A 206 24.78 34.73 2.31
C ASP A 206 25.80 33.69 1.83
N ASN A 207 25.88 32.53 2.50
CA ASN A 207 26.79 31.45 2.13
C ASN A 207 26.36 30.77 0.82
N LEU A 208 25.05 30.61 0.62
CA LEU A 208 24.43 30.17 -0.62
C LEU A 208 24.81 31.10 -1.78
N ALA A 209 24.67 32.42 -1.62
CA ALA A 209 25.01 33.39 -2.65
C ALA A 209 26.50 33.37 -2.99
N LYS A 210 27.39 33.26 -1.99
CA LYS A 210 28.85 33.14 -2.21
C LYS A 210 29.24 31.86 -2.93
N ALA A 211 28.63 30.74 -2.56
CA ALA A 211 28.86 29.46 -3.20
C ALA A 211 28.41 29.50 -4.67
N LEU A 212 27.23 30.06 -4.94
CA LEU A 212 26.71 30.22 -6.30
C LEU A 212 27.58 31.18 -7.13
N SER A 213 27.96 32.33 -6.56
CA SER A 213 28.86 33.32 -7.18
C SER A 213 30.17 32.66 -7.62
N SER A 214 30.74 31.80 -6.78
CA SER A 214 31.99 31.08 -7.09
C SER A 214 31.84 30.03 -8.21
N VAL A 215 30.66 29.45 -8.37
CA VAL A 215 30.39 28.36 -9.34
C VAL A 215 29.95 28.90 -10.70
N ASP A 216 29.19 29.97 -10.72
CA ASP A 216 28.69 30.61 -11.94
C ASP A 216 29.53 31.80 -12.41
N ASP A 217 30.59 32.16 -11.68
CA ASP A 217 31.50 33.31 -11.97
C ASP A 217 30.71 34.63 -12.12
N ILE A 218 29.75 34.83 -11.21
CA ILE A 218 28.89 36.01 -11.13
C ILE A 218 29.17 36.78 -9.84
N SER A 219 28.77 38.05 -9.77
CA SER A 219 28.90 38.82 -8.51
C SER A 219 27.98 38.26 -7.41
N GLU A 220 28.36 38.43 -6.14
CA GLU A 220 27.53 38.00 -5.00
C GLU A 220 26.15 38.65 -5.01
N ASP A 221 26.04 39.93 -5.38
CA ASP A 221 24.76 40.64 -5.50
C ASP A 221 23.88 40.01 -6.61
N SER A 222 24.49 39.66 -7.75
CA SER A 222 23.77 38.95 -8.83
C SER A 222 23.32 37.54 -8.41
N ALA A 223 24.09 36.86 -7.57
CA ALA A 223 23.72 35.56 -7.03
C ALA A 223 22.52 35.67 -6.06
N LYS A 224 22.50 36.68 -5.19
CA LYS A 224 21.36 36.98 -4.31
C LYS A 224 20.09 37.28 -5.11
N ASP A 225 20.18 38.21 -6.07
CA ASP A 225 19.06 38.56 -6.95
C ASP A 225 18.50 37.34 -7.70
N LEU A 226 19.37 36.40 -8.06
CA LEU A 226 18.95 35.17 -8.74
C LEU A 226 18.18 34.25 -7.81
N ILE A 227 18.65 34.05 -6.57
CA ILE A 227 17.95 33.23 -5.56
C ILE A 227 16.58 33.84 -5.22
N ASP A 228 16.52 35.16 -5.03
CA ASP A 228 15.27 35.89 -4.76
C ASP A 228 14.29 35.71 -5.92
N LYS A 229 14.77 35.74 -7.18
CA LYS A 229 13.94 35.45 -8.35
C LYS A 229 13.42 34.01 -8.39
N TYR A 230 14.17 33.03 -7.89
CA TYR A 230 13.65 31.66 -7.76
C TYR A 230 12.51 31.62 -6.77
N GLU A 231 12.62 32.31 -5.62
CA GLU A 231 11.55 32.35 -4.62
C GLU A 231 10.32 33.10 -5.14
N GLU A 232 10.49 34.29 -5.72
CA GLU A 232 9.39 35.15 -6.19
C GLU A 232 8.64 34.56 -7.39
N ASN A 233 9.34 33.93 -8.33
CA ASN A 233 8.76 33.41 -9.56
C ASN A 233 8.42 31.92 -9.50
N TYR A 234 8.54 31.28 -8.33
CA TYR A 234 8.19 29.88 -8.21
C TYR A 234 6.68 29.70 -8.28
N SER A 235 6.21 29.20 -9.43
CA SER A 235 4.89 28.61 -9.58
C SER A 235 5.00 27.10 -9.75
N LEU A 236 3.99 26.39 -9.27
CA LEU A 236 3.85 24.96 -9.47
C LEU A 236 2.58 24.72 -10.28
N SER A 237 2.74 24.23 -11.50
CA SER A 237 1.63 23.79 -12.36
C SER A 237 1.73 22.30 -12.69
N ILE A 238 0.59 21.68 -13.02
CA ILE A 238 0.53 20.26 -13.39
C ILE A 238 1.35 19.98 -14.64
N GLU A 239 1.37 20.92 -15.60
CA GLU A 239 2.14 20.82 -16.83
C GLU A 239 3.64 20.88 -16.57
N GLU A 240 4.12 21.81 -15.73
CA GLU A 240 5.52 21.86 -15.31
C GLU A 240 5.94 20.58 -14.60
N PHE A 241 5.11 20.07 -13.67
CA PHE A 241 5.37 18.81 -12.99
C PHE A 241 5.50 17.63 -13.98
N ALA A 242 4.58 17.51 -14.95
CA ALA A 242 4.64 16.43 -15.92
C ALA A 242 5.87 16.54 -16.85
N ASN A 243 6.27 17.77 -17.22
CA ASN A 243 7.50 18.00 -17.98
C ASN A 243 8.76 17.64 -17.18
N GLU A 244 8.80 17.96 -15.89
CA GLU A 244 9.92 17.55 -15.03
C GLU A 244 10.02 16.03 -14.88
N VAL A 245 8.88 15.33 -14.78
CA VAL A 245 8.84 13.86 -14.77
C VAL A 245 9.35 13.30 -16.10
N LYS A 246 8.94 13.89 -17.23
CA LYS A 246 9.42 13.50 -18.56
C LYS A 246 10.91 13.71 -18.72
N ASP A 247 11.42 14.88 -18.31
CA ASP A 247 12.85 15.18 -18.33
C ASP A 247 13.63 14.15 -17.53
N TYR A 248 13.15 13.79 -16.33
CA TYR A 248 13.77 12.75 -15.52
C TYR A 248 13.77 11.38 -16.21
N ILE A 249 12.63 10.95 -16.77
CA ILE A 249 12.52 9.69 -17.53
C ILE A 249 13.49 9.67 -18.71
N ALA A 250 13.66 10.80 -19.42
CA ALA A 250 14.56 10.92 -20.55
C ALA A 250 16.06 10.78 -20.18
N THR A 251 16.43 10.95 -18.91
CA THR A 251 17.80 10.67 -18.43
C THR A 251 18.08 9.18 -18.18
N LYS A 252 17.04 8.32 -18.26
CA LYS A 252 17.13 6.90 -17.96
C LYS A 252 17.20 6.06 -19.25
N GLU A 253 17.33 4.75 -19.06
CA GLU A 253 17.40 3.76 -20.13
C GLU A 253 16.11 3.68 -20.95
N ASP A 254 16.20 3.08 -22.13
CA ASP A 254 15.06 2.87 -23.02
C ASP A 254 13.94 2.09 -22.32
N ASN A 255 12.69 2.52 -22.56
CA ASN A 255 11.48 1.98 -21.94
C ASN A 255 11.40 2.13 -20.41
N PHE A 256 12.24 2.97 -19.79
CA PHE A 256 12.15 3.24 -18.37
C PHE A 256 10.75 3.71 -17.96
N ARG A 257 10.29 3.25 -16.79
CA ARG A 257 9.02 3.64 -16.19
C ARG A 257 9.17 4.20 -14.79
N LEU A 258 8.44 5.28 -14.51
CA LEU A 258 8.28 5.83 -13.17
C LEU A 258 6.87 5.53 -12.66
N VAL A 259 6.74 4.93 -11.49
CA VAL A 259 5.42 4.53 -10.95
C VAL A 259 5.18 5.20 -9.59
N PHE A 260 4.14 6.03 -9.51
CA PHE A 260 3.67 6.65 -8.28
C PHE A 260 2.66 5.72 -7.60
N PHE A 261 2.98 5.29 -6.39
CA PHE A 261 2.10 4.49 -5.53
C PHE A 261 1.59 5.35 -4.38
N VAL A 262 0.32 5.76 -4.48
CA VAL A 262 -0.31 6.73 -3.56
C VAL A 262 -1.30 6.02 -2.66
N ASP A 263 -0.97 5.95 -1.37
CA ASP A 263 -1.84 5.32 -0.38
C ASP A 263 -2.82 6.34 0.23
N GLU A 264 -4.03 5.85 0.58
CA GLU A 264 -5.11 6.58 1.26
C GLU A 264 -5.71 7.78 0.51
N VAL A 265 -5.54 7.85 -0.82
CA VAL A 265 -6.11 8.90 -1.69
C VAL A 265 -7.61 9.12 -1.46
N GLY A 266 -8.37 8.03 -1.34
CA GLY A 266 -9.82 8.13 -1.15
C GLY A 266 -10.22 8.85 0.15
N GLN A 267 -9.47 8.65 1.23
CA GLN A 267 -9.73 9.28 2.52
C GLN A 267 -9.29 10.74 2.52
N TYR A 268 -8.14 11.03 1.91
CA TYR A 268 -7.61 12.39 1.78
C TYR A 268 -8.54 13.31 1.00
N ILE A 269 -9.08 12.82 -0.12
CA ILE A 269 -9.99 13.59 -0.95
C ILE A 269 -11.33 13.79 -0.24
N GLY A 270 -11.83 12.75 0.45
CA GLY A 270 -13.15 12.78 1.08
C GLY A 270 -14.24 13.19 0.08
N ASP A 271 -14.98 14.25 0.41
CA ASP A 271 -16.03 14.81 -0.44
C ASP A 271 -15.55 16.01 -1.31
N ASN A 272 -14.24 16.27 -1.37
CA ASN A 272 -13.69 17.41 -2.11
C ASN A 272 -13.52 17.11 -3.60
N THR A 273 -14.51 17.51 -4.39
CA THR A 273 -14.50 17.32 -5.85
C THR A 273 -13.33 18.00 -6.55
N LYS A 274 -12.82 19.13 -6.04
CA LYS A 274 -11.67 19.83 -6.65
C LYS A 274 -10.40 19.02 -6.53
N LEU A 275 -10.14 18.42 -5.36
CA LEU A 275 -8.98 17.54 -5.16
C LEU A 275 -9.04 16.33 -6.09
N MET A 276 -10.24 15.74 -6.26
CA MET A 276 -10.41 14.64 -7.21
C MET A 276 -10.13 15.06 -8.66
N LEU A 277 -10.63 16.23 -9.07
CA LEU A 277 -10.35 16.78 -10.40
C LEU A 277 -8.85 17.05 -10.58
N ASN A 278 -8.16 17.55 -9.56
CA ASN A 278 -6.71 17.77 -9.59
C ASN A 278 -5.95 16.45 -9.82
N LEU A 279 -6.26 15.40 -9.06
CA LEU A 279 -5.68 14.07 -9.27
C LEU A 279 -5.94 13.55 -10.70
N GLN A 280 -7.17 13.72 -11.20
CA GLN A 280 -7.51 13.34 -12.57
C GLN A 280 -6.63 14.09 -13.58
N THR A 281 -6.49 15.41 -13.44
CA THR A 281 -5.68 16.22 -14.35
C THR A 281 -4.20 15.85 -14.29
N ILE A 282 -3.67 15.49 -13.11
CA ILE A 282 -2.30 14.98 -12.97
C ILE A 282 -2.14 13.68 -13.78
N VAL A 283 -3.03 12.71 -13.62
CA VAL A 283 -2.99 11.43 -14.36
C VAL A 283 -3.09 11.68 -15.86
N GLU A 284 -4.03 12.51 -16.32
CA GLU A 284 -4.20 12.81 -17.76
C GLU A 284 -2.98 13.51 -18.36
N THR A 285 -2.42 14.47 -17.63
CA THR A 285 -1.27 15.25 -18.11
C THR A 285 -0.01 14.38 -18.14
N LEU A 286 0.23 13.55 -17.13
CA LEU A 286 1.32 12.57 -17.15
C LEU A 286 1.19 11.59 -18.31
N ALA A 287 -0.02 11.09 -18.57
CA ALA A 287 -0.27 10.17 -19.67
C ALA A 287 0.04 10.79 -21.04
N THR A 288 -0.30 12.07 -21.21
CA THR A 288 -0.07 12.83 -22.45
C THR A 288 1.39 13.23 -22.62
N VAL A 289 2.04 13.73 -21.57
CA VAL A 289 3.39 14.30 -21.64
C VAL A 289 4.47 13.21 -21.64
N CYS A 290 4.28 12.16 -20.84
CA CYS A 290 5.22 11.05 -20.66
C CYS A 290 4.87 9.82 -21.52
N ASN A 291 3.86 9.90 -22.40
CA ASN A 291 3.47 8.83 -23.33
C ASN A 291 3.31 7.43 -22.69
N GLY A 292 2.81 7.35 -21.46
CA GLY A 292 2.63 6.05 -20.79
C GLY A 292 3.82 5.51 -20.00
N GLN A 293 4.91 6.28 -19.88
CA GLN A 293 6.08 5.92 -19.06
C GLN A 293 5.93 6.29 -17.58
N ALA A 294 5.03 7.22 -17.25
CA ALA A 294 4.69 7.56 -15.87
C ALA A 294 3.34 6.93 -15.50
N TRP A 295 3.28 6.15 -14.42
CA TRP A 295 2.09 5.45 -13.94
C TRP A 295 1.64 5.95 -12.58
N VAL A 296 0.33 5.92 -12.32
CA VAL A 296 -0.25 6.35 -11.05
C VAL A 296 -1.18 5.27 -10.52
N ILE A 297 -0.81 4.69 -9.39
CA ILE A 297 -1.53 3.60 -8.72
C ILE A 297 -1.99 4.12 -7.37
N VAL A 298 -3.30 4.13 -7.13
CA VAL A 298 -3.89 4.73 -5.93
C VAL A 298 -4.71 3.73 -5.13
N THR A 299 -4.77 3.91 -3.82
CA THR A 299 -5.71 3.17 -2.96
C THR A 299 -6.86 4.04 -2.49
N SER A 300 -8.03 3.43 -2.38
CA SER A 300 -9.21 4.06 -1.80
C SER A 300 -10.03 3.07 -0.98
N GLN A 301 -10.91 3.59 -0.13
CA GLN A 301 -11.99 2.78 0.42
C GLN A 301 -12.98 2.37 -0.69
N SER A 302 -13.88 1.43 -0.39
CA SER A 302 -14.71 0.78 -1.41
C SER A 302 -15.50 1.80 -2.25
N ALA A 303 -15.59 1.55 -3.56
CA ALA A 303 -16.38 2.38 -4.47
C ALA A 303 -17.86 2.47 -4.07
N VAL A 304 -18.37 1.45 -3.36
CA VAL A 304 -19.76 1.41 -2.86
C VAL A 304 -19.94 2.40 -1.70
N ASP A 305 -19.03 2.42 -0.73
CA ASP A 305 -19.14 3.33 0.42
C ASP A 305 -19.02 4.81 0.01
N MET A 306 -18.21 5.09 -1.02
CA MET A 306 -18.11 6.43 -1.62
C MET A 306 -19.41 6.82 -2.34
N LEU A 307 -20.03 5.90 -3.09
CA LEU A 307 -21.28 6.17 -3.82
C LEU A 307 -22.50 6.30 -2.90
N VAL A 308 -22.55 5.55 -1.80
CA VAL A 308 -23.68 5.57 -0.85
C VAL A 308 -23.79 6.91 -0.11
N ASN A 309 -22.68 7.61 0.10
CA ASN A 309 -22.64 8.91 0.78
C ASN A 309 -22.61 10.11 -0.19
N ALA A 310 -22.46 9.88 -1.49
CA ALA A 310 -22.30 10.93 -2.49
C ALA A 310 -23.64 11.43 -3.06
N ASN A 311 -23.79 12.75 -3.17
CA ASN A 311 -24.88 13.37 -3.94
C ASN A 311 -24.77 12.99 -5.44
N SER A 312 -25.88 13.02 -6.18
CA SER A 312 -25.96 12.61 -7.60
C SER A 312 -24.94 13.28 -8.52
N GLN A 313 -24.52 14.52 -8.22
CA GLN A 313 -23.47 15.22 -8.94
C GLN A 313 -22.08 14.64 -8.67
N MET A 314 -21.76 14.34 -7.40
CA MET A 314 -20.49 13.69 -7.05
C MET A 314 -20.40 12.28 -7.66
N GLN A 315 -21.49 11.51 -7.67
CA GLN A 315 -21.51 10.19 -8.31
C GLN A 315 -21.16 10.26 -9.81
N ASN A 316 -21.65 11.28 -10.53
CA ASN A 316 -21.33 11.50 -11.94
C ASN A 316 -19.86 11.88 -12.16
N ASP A 317 -19.32 12.75 -11.31
CA ASP A 317 -17.92 13.18 -11.41
C ASP A 317 -16.97 12.01 -11.07
N PHE A 318 -17.24 11.25 -10.00
CA PHE A 318 -16.52 10.03 -9.66
C PHE A 318 -16.54 9.00 -10.80
N SER A 319 -17.68 8.82 -11.47
CA SER A 319 -17.79 7.88 -12.59
C SER A 319 -16.93 8.29 -13.79
N LYS A 320 -16.85 9.60 -14.09
CA LYS A 320 -15.95 10.13 -15.14
C LYS A 320 -14.48 9.93 -14.80
N ILE A 321 -14.11 10.23 -13.55
CA ILE A 321 -12.73 10.08 -13.04
C ILE A 321 -12.33 8.61 -13.09
N MET A 322 -13.21 7.71 -12.66
CA MET A 322 -13.01 6.28 -12.74
C MET A 322 -12.89 5.74 -14.16
N GLY A 323 -13.27 6.53 -15.18
CA GLY A 323 -13.01 6.21 -16.58
C GLY A 323 -11.54 6.37 -16.99
N ARG A 324 -10.74 7.13 -16.24
CA ARG A 324 -9.30 7.33 -16.48
C ARG A 324 -8.42 6.25 -15.85
N PHE A 325 -8.95 5.56 -14.85
CA PHE A 325 -8.32 4.40 -14.24
C PHE A 325 -8.84 3.14 -14.92
N LYS A 326 -8.12 2.69 -15.95
CA LYS A 326 -8.53 1.53 -16.75
C LYS A 326 -8.54 0.25 -15.92
N VAL A 327 -7.51 0.05 -15.09
CA VAL A 327 -7.40 -1.12 -14.22
C VAL A 327 -8.01 -0.80 -12.85
N LYS A 328 -8.91 -1.66 -12.38
CA LYS A 328 -9.61 -1.51 -11.09
C LYS A 328 -9.51 -2.79 -10.27
N LEU A 329 -8.75 -2.74 -9.19
CA LEU A 329 -8.50 -3.88 -8.31
C LEU A 329 -9.40 -3.77 -7.08
N ASN A 330 -10.53 -4.47 -7.08
CA ASN A 330 -11.49 -4.42 -5.98
C ASN A 330 -11.22 -5.55 -4.97
N LEU A 331 -10.48 -5.27 -3.91
CA LEU A 331 -10.15 -6.24 -2.87
C LEU A 331 -11.34 -6.49 -1.94
N THR A 332 -11.72 -7.75 -1.79
CA THR A 332 -12.87 -8.16 -0.96
C THR A 332 -12.43 -8.77 0.38
N SER A 333 -13.37 -8.86 1.31
CA SER A 333 -13.20 -9.55 2.59
C SER A 333 -12.87 -11.04 2.46
N GLN A 334 -13.36 -11.70 1.40
CA GLN A 334 -13.12 -13.13 1.17
C GLN A 334 -11.63 -13.44 0.99
N ASN A 335 -10.84 -12.46 0.51
CA ASN A 335 -9.39 -12.59 0.41
C ASN A 335 -8.73 -12.76 1.77
N ALA A 336 -9.26 -12.16 2.85
CA ALA A 336 -8.67 -12.30 4.18
C ALA A 336 -8.72 -13.74 4.71
N ASN A 337 -9.83 -14.45 4.49
CA ASN A 337 -10.00 -15.84 4.90
C ASN A 337 -9.00 -16.75 4.16
N GLU A 338 -8.87 -16.57 2.85
CA GLU A 338 -7.94 -17.34 2.04
C GLU A 338 -6.48 -17.03 2.43
N VAL A 339 -6.15 -15.77 2.71
CA VAL A 339 -4.84 -15.37 3.24
C VAL A 339 -4.53 -16.08 4.55
N ILE A 340 -5.47 -16.14 5.49
CA ILE A 340 -5.27 -16.86 6.76
C ILE A 340 -5.04 -18.36 6.50
N GLN A 341 -5.84 -18.96 5.61
CA GLN A 341 -5.72 -20.38 5.28
C GLN A 341 -4.35 -20.70 4.67
N LYS A 342 -3.92 -19.95 3.65
CA LYS A 342 -2.63 -20.16 2.96
C LYS A 342 -1.42 -19.70 3.80
N ARG A 343 -1.52 -18.60 4.54
CA ARG A 343 -0.37 -18.04 5.28
C ARG A 343 -0.14 -18.71 6.63
N LEU A 344 -1.22 -19.02 7.35
CA LEU A 344 -1.15 -19.45 8.74
C LEU A 344 -1.53 -20.92 8.92
N LEU A 345 -2.62 -21.34 8.28
CA LEU A 345 -3.22 -22.64 8.52
C LEU A 345 -2.81 -23.71 7.50
N GLU A 346 -1.87 -23.43 6.60
CA GLU A 346 -1.40 -24.41 5.63
C GLU A 346 -0.93 -25.67 6.34
N LYS A 347 -1.40 -26.83 5.89
CA LYS A 347 -1.19 -28.11 6.56
C LYS A 347 -0.06 -28.91 5.92
N THR A 348 0.60 -29.74 6.70
CA THR A 348 1.48 -30.80 6.18
C THR A 348 0.64 -31.87 5.46
N GLU A 349 1.27 -32.64 4.57
CA GLU A 349 0.57 -33.73 3.87
C GLU A 349 -0.06 -34.74 4.84
N ASP A 350 0.66 -35.11 5.90
CA ASP A 350 0.15 -36.03 6.92
C ASP A 350 -0.95 -35.38 7.77
N GLY A 351 -0.83 -34.09 8.08
CA GLY A 351 -1.89 -33.34 8.75
C GLY A 351 -3.20 -33.31 7.95
N ASN A 352 -3.12 -33.18 6.62
CA ASN A 352 -4.30 -33.27 5.75
C ASN A 352 -4.96 -34.65 5.80
N LYS A 353 -4.17 -35.73 5.80
CA LYS A 353 -4.69 -37.11 5.90
C LYS A 353 -5.41 -37.33 7.23
N ASP A 354 -4.78 -36.94 8.35
CA ASP A 354 -5.33 -37.08 9.70
C ASP A 354 -6.66 -36.33 9.84
N LEU A 355 -6.72 -35.08 9.36
CA LEU A 355 -7.93 -34.27 9.39
C LEU A 355 -9.03 -34.83 8.49
N GLY A 356 -8.69 -35.43 7.35
CA GLY A 356 -9.65 -36.12 6.48
C GLY A 356 -10.34 -37.31 7.18
N VAL A 357 -9.57 -38.09 7.94
CA VAL A 357 -10.10 -39.21 8.75
C VAL A 357 -11.04 -38.69 9.84
N ILE A 358 -10.65 -37.62 10.52
CA ILE A 358 -11.46 -36.98 11.56
C ILE A 358 -12.77 -36.46 10.97
N HIS A 359 -12.70 -35.67 9.91
CA HIS A 359 -13.87 -35.09 9.25
C HIS A 359 -14.88 -36.17 8.85
N THR A 360 -14.42 -37.29 8.29
CA THR A 360 -15.31 -38.41 7.90
C THR A 360 -16.13 -38.94 9.08
N LYS A 361 -15.56 -38.96 10.29
CA LYS A 361 -16.24 -39.40 11.52
C LYS A 361 -17.24 -38.36 12.04
N VAL A 362 -16.92 -37.06 11.94
CA VAL A 362 -17.70 -35.99 12.60
C VAL A 362 -18.59 -35.17 11.66
N LYS A 363 -18.48 -35.34 10.33
CA LYS A 363 -19.17 -34.49 9.32
C LYS A 363 -20.66 -34.29 9.59
N ASN A 364 -21.39 -35.36 9.90
CA ASN A 364 -22.83 -35.31 10.11
C ASN A 364 -23.17 -34.50 11.38
N SER A 365 -22.42 -34.72 12.45
CA SER A 365 -22.59 -33.99 13.71
C SER A 365 -22.26 -32.51 13.55
N LEU A 366 -21.17 -32.17 12.84
CA LEU A 366 -20.80 -30.78 12.57
C LEU A 366 -21.86 -30.05 11.74
N SER A 367 -22.42 -30.71 10.71
CA SER A 367 -23.49 -30.13 9.90
C SER A 367 -24.75 -29.85 10.70
N SER A 368 -25.09 -30.70 11.68
CA SER A 368 -26.26 -30.50 12.55
C SER A 368 -26.02 -29.42 13.61
N ILE A 369 -24.82 -29.35 14.20
CA ILE A 369 -24.50 -28.37 15.26
C ILE A 369 -24.34 -26.97 14.68
N ILE A 370 -23.68 -26.84 13.52
CA ILE A 370 -23.42 -25.55 12.85
C ILE A 370 -24.56 -25.28 11.84
N HIS A 371 -25.80 -25.28 12.34
CA HIS A 371 -26.98 -24.95 11.57
C HIS A 371 -27.73 -23.78 12.23
N PHE A 372 -27.76 -22.64 11.54
CA PHE A 372 -28.43 -21.43 12.02
C PHE A 372 -29.84 -21.36 11.43
N SER A 373 -30.85 -21.69 12.23
CA SER A 373 -32.25 -21.86 11.79
C SER A 373 -33.07 -20.57 11.73
N ASP A 374 -32.57 -19.45 12.27
CA ASP A 374 -33.34 -18.21 12.45
C ASP A 374 -32.81 -17.02 11.60
N ARG A 375 -33.74 -16.20 11.09
CA ARG A 375 -33.59 -15.43 9.84
C ARG A 375 -32.70 -14.19 9.92
N SER A 376 -31.79 -14.07 8.94
CA SER A 376 -31.43 -12.86 8.14
C SER A 376 -30.06 -13.04 7.48
N ARG A 377 -29.11 -13.67 8.19
CA ARG A 377 -27.75 -13.93 7.69
C ARG A 377 -27.40 -15.41 7.81
N GLN A 378 -27.16 -16.05 6.67
CA GLN A 378 -26.67 -17.43 6.63
C GLN A 378 -25.16 -17.44 6.77
N TYR A 379 -24.66 -18.21 7.74
CA TYR A 379 -23.24 -18.42 7.92
C TYR A 379 -22.77 -19.69 7.22
N GLN A 380 -21.53 -19.66 6.71
CA GLN A 380 -20.94 -20.79 6.01
C GLN A 380 -20.60 -21.92 6.97
N ASN A 381 -20.89 -23.15 6.56
CA ASN A 381 -20.43 -24.38 7.21
C ASN A 381 -19.25 -24.97 6.40
N TYR A 382 -18.66 -26.07 6.87
CA TYR A 382 -17.65 -26.80 6.10
C TYR A 382 -18.27 -27.35 4.81
N LYS A 383 -17.63 -27.04 3.67
CA LYS A 383 -18.10 -27.50 2.34
C LYS A 383 -17.83 -29.00 2.13
N ASN A 384 -16.62 -29.44 2.48
CA ASN A 384 -16.13 -30.80 2.31
C ASN A 384 -14.93 -31.05 3.26
N GLY A 385 -14.33 -32.24 3.19
CA GLY A 385 -13.19 -32.61 4.03
C GLY A 385 -11.92 -31.79 3.77
N GLU A 386 -11.70 -31.36 2.52
CA GLU A 386 -10.58 -30.48 2.17
C GLU A 386 -10.75 -29.11 2.83
N HIS A 387 -11.95 -28.52 2.73
CA HIS A 387 -12.29 -27.26 3.39
C HIS A 387 -12.21 -27.38 4.92
N PHE A 388 -12.56 -28.54 5.49
CA PHE A 388 -12.34 -28.80 6.90
C PHE A 388 -10.85 -28.72 7.25
N ALA A 389 -9.96 -29.37 6.49
CA ALA A 389 -8.53 -29.33 6.74
C ALA A 389 -7.93 -27.91 6.58
N LEU A 390 -8.40 -27.16 5.58
CA LEU A 390 -7.97 -25.77 5.32
C LEU A 390 -8.29 -24.83 6.48
N VAL A 391 -9.45 -25.00 7.12
CA VAL A 391 -9.94 -24.06 8.15
C VAL A 391 -9.62 -24.54 9.58
N TYR A 392 -9.43 -25.84 9.80
CA TYR A 392 -9.08 -26.39 11.10
C TYR A 392 -7.85 -25.68 11.71
N PRO A 393 -7.86 -25.29 13.01
CA PRO A 393 -8.81 -25.65 14.07
C PRO A 393 -10.02 -24.70 14.24
N PHE A 394 -10.30 -23.85 13.26
CA PHE A 394 -11.42 -22.90 13.29
C PHE A 394 -12.66 -23.44 12.57
N VAL A 395 -13.78 -22.73 12.72
CA VAL A 395 -15.03 -23.00 12.00
C VAL A 395 -15.28 -21.86 11.00
N PRO A 396 -15.73 -22.14 9.75
CA PRO A 396 -15.81 -21.12 8.69
C PRO A 396 -16.59 -19.86 9.08
N TYR A 397 -17.72 -19.99 9.78
CA TYR A 397 -18.51 -18.83 10.19
C TYR A 397 -17.78 -17.85 11.11
N GLN A 398 -16.79 -18.33 11.87
CA GLN A 398 -16.14 -17.53 12.91
C GLN A 398 -15.39 -16.34 12.31
N MET A 399 -14.73 -16.54 11.18
CA MET A 399 -14.01 -15.45 10.52
C MET A 399 -14.98 -14.40 9.95
N ASP A 400 -16.02 -14.84 9.22
CA ASP A 400 -17.02 -13.96 8.64
C ASP A 400 -17.76 -13.14 9.71
N LEU A 401 -18.10 -13.79 10.82
CA LEU A 401 -18.75 -13.15 11.97
C LEU A 401 -17.79 -12.15 12.63
N PHE A 402 -16.54 -12.53 12.87
CA PHE A 402 -15.54 -11.66 13.48
C PHE A 402 -15.30 -10.40 12.63
N GLN A 403 -15.16 -10.54 11.32
CA GLN A 403 -15.00 -9.41 10.41
C GLN A 403 -16.18 -8.45 10.48
N SER A 404 -17.39 -9.00 10.54
CA SER A 404 -18.61 -8.20 10.67
C SER A 404 -18.65 -7.42 11.98
N CYS A 405 -18.16 -8.02 13.07
CA CYS A 405 -18.00 -7.32 14.35
C CYS A 405 -16.98 -6.18 14.23
N ILE A 406 -15.82 -6.41 13.58
CA ILE A 406 -14.80 -5.37 13.35
C ILE A 406 -15.37 -4.22 12.52
N THR A 407 -16.06 -4.52 11.42
CA THR A 407 -16.72 -3.51 10.58
C THR A 407 -17.70 -2.69 11.40
N GLY A 408 -18.59 -3.33 12.17
CA GLY A 408 -19.55 -2.62 13.03
C GLY A 408 -18.88 -1.72 14.07
N LEU A 409 -17.81 -2.20 14.73
CA LEU A 409 -17.02 -1.39 15.68
C LEU A 409 -16.36 -0.19 15.00
N SER A 410 -15.86 -0.37 13.78
CA SER A 410 -15.25 0.69 12.98
C SER A 410 -16.28 1.75 12.57
N THR A 411 -17.45 1.35 12.09
CA THR A 411 -18.54 2.25 11.70
C THR A 411 -19.02 3.11 12.87
N HIS A 412 -19.00 2.56 14.09
CA HIS A 412 -19.35 3.31 15.30
C HIS A 412 -18.17 4.07 15.93
N SER A 413 -17.07 4.29 15.19
CA SER A 413 -15.92 5.09 15.62
C SER A 413 -15.33 4.65 16.96
N VAL A 414 -15.41 3.36 17.28
CA VAL A 414 -14.86 2.82 18.54
C VAL A 414 -13.32 2.87 18.55
N PHE A 415 -12.71 2.90 17.37
CA PHE A 415 -11.27 3.07 17.15
C PHE A 415 -10.91 4.56 16.92
N GLN A 416 -11.14 5.44 17.89
CA GLN A 416 -10.70 6.85 17.80
C GLN A 416 -9.22 7.03 18.20
N GLY A 417 -8.46 7.83 17.43
CA GLY A 417 -7.08 8.26 17.72
C GLY A 417 -6.02 7.76 16.72
N LYS A 418 -4.73 7.88 17.07
CA LYS A 418 -3.52 7.44 16.31
C LYS A 418 -3.46 5.94 15.95
N HIS A 419 -4.56 5.21 16.14
CA HIS A 419 -4.71 3.76 15.98
C HIS A 419 -5.82 3.40 14.98
N GLN A 420 -6.15 4.31 14.04
CA GLN A 420 -7.04 4.01 12.92
C GLN A 420 -6.50 2.89 12.02
N SER A 421 -5.18 2.68 11.96
CA SER A 421 -4.51 1.69 11.09
C SER A 421 -4.56 0.23 11.62
N THR A 422 -5.40 -0.09 12.61
CA THR A 422 -5.26 -1.34 13.41
C THR A 422 -6.30 -2.44 13.13
N GLY A 423 -7.30 -2.23 12.27
CA GLY A 423 -8.35 -3.24 12.06
C GLY A 423 -8.01 -4.33 11.04
N GLU A 424 -7.13 -4.09 10.06
CA GLU A 424 -6.59 -5.18 9.20
C GLU A 424 -5.62 -6.08 10.01
N ARG A 425 -4.93 -5.46 10.96
CA ARG A 425 -3.97 -6.06 11.90
C ARG A 425 -4.66 -6.95 12.95
N SER A 426 -5.97 -6.80 13.11
CA SER A 426 -6.73 -7.56 14.11
C SER A 426 -6.94 -9.02 13.69
N MET A 427 -7.31 -9.32 12.43
CA MET A 427 -7.79 -10.67 12.11
C MET A 427 -6.68 -11.71 12.06
N LEU A 428 -5.60 -11.48 11.31
CA LEU A 428 -4.50 -12.44 11.23
C LEU A 428 -3.83 -12.64 12.60
N ASP A 429 -3.57 -11.54 13.33
CA ASP A 429 -2.95 -11.59 14.66
C ASP A 429 -3.85 -12.28 15.68
N VAL A 430 -5.16 -11.99 15.69
CA VAL A 430 -6.13 -12.67 16.57
C VAL A 430 -6.16 -14.16 16.25
N VAL A 431 -6.24 -14.54 14.98
CA VAL A 431 -6.28 -15.95 14.58
C VAL A 431 -4.96 -16.66 14.93
N GLN A 432 -3.81 -16.02 14.71
CA GLN A 432 -2.51 -16.57 15.11
C GLN A 432 -2.43 -16.72 16.63
N ASN A 433 -2.89 -15.73 17.41
CA ASN A 433 -2.90 -15.80 18.87
C ASN A 433 -3.80 -16.92 19.39
N ILE A 434 -4.98 -17.11 18.79
CA ILE A 434 -5.86 -18.24 19.12
C ILE A 434 -5.17 -19.55 18.77
N ALA A 435 -4.60 -19.66 17.56
CA ALA A 435 -3.89 -20.87 17.13
C ALA A 435 -2.70 -21.21 18.04
N LYS A 436 -1.92 -20.21 18.47
CA LYS A 436 -0.86 -20.35 19.48
C LYS A 436 -1.40 -20.85 20.83
N ARG A 437 -2.56 -20.33 21.26
CA ARG A 437 -3.18 -20.72 22.54
C ARG A 437 -3.64 -22.17 22.55
N ILE A 438 -4.07 -22.72 21.41
CA ILE A 438 -4.50 -24.12 21.28
C ILE A 438 -3.44 -25.03 20.64
N ALA A 439 -2.22 -24.53 20.45
CA ALA A 439 -1.14 -25.25 19.75
C ALA A 439 -0.80 -26.61 20.39
N SER A 440 -0.75 -26.65 21.73
CA SER A 440 -0.43 -27.83 22.52
C SER A 440 -1.61 -28.80 22.72
N GLU A 441 -2.82 -28.43 22.29
CA GLU A 441 -4.03 -29.24 22.47
C GLU A 441 -4.03 -30.48 21.57
N THR A 442 -4.90 -31.44 21.90
CA THR A 442 -5.10 -32.66 21.11
C THR A 442 -5.77 -32.37 19.77
N ILE A 443 -5.37 -33.11 18.72
CA ILE A 443 -6.01 -33.03 17.41
C ILE A 443 -7.47 -33.47 17.55
N GLY A 444 -8.39 -32.65 17.07
CA GLY A 444 -9.85 -32.78 17.29
C GLY A 444 -10.45 -31.64 18.13
N THR A 445 -9.63 -30.89 18.87
CA THR A 445 -10.06 -29.66 19.53
C THR A 445 -10.36 -28.57 18.49
N ILE A 446 -11.44 -27.82 18.69
CA ILE A 446 -11.89 -26.72 17.83
C ILE A 446 -11.86 -25.42 18.64
N ALA A 447 -11.37 -24.34 18.03
CA ALA A 447 -11.39 -23.00 18.63
C ALA A 447 -12.83 -22.51 18.81
N THR A 448 -13.15 -21.95 19.97
CA THR A 448 -14.47 -21.39 20.27
C THR A 448 -14.51 -19.89 19.95
N PHE A 449 -15.69 -19.35 19.63
CA PHE A 449 -15.81 -17.97 19.15
C PHE A 449 -15.48 -16.93 20.25
N ASP A 450 -15.65 -17.25 21.53
CA ASP A 450 -15.25 -16.37 22.64
C ASP A 450 -13.75 -16.08 22.66
N MET A 451 -12.92 -16.96 22.10
CA MET A 451 -11.47 -16.73 21.98
C MET A 451 -11.16 -15.55 21.04
N PHE A 452 -12.03 -15.25 20.06
CA PHE A 452 -11.90 -14.06 19.21
C PHE A 452 -12.18 -12.78 20.01
N PHE A 453 -13.11 -12.81 20.96
CA PHE A 453 -13.37 -11.69 21.85
C PHE A 453 -12.22 -11.45 22.83
N ASP A 454 -11.62 -12.51 23.37
CA ASP A 454 -10.40 -12.42 24.17
C ASP A 454 -9.24 -11.89 23.31
N GLY A 455 -9.15 -12.27 22.04
CA GLY A 455 -8.19 -11.71 21.08
C GLY A 455 -8.36 -10.20 20.82
N LEU A 456 -9.57 -9.67 20.97
CA LEU A 456 -9.79 -8.21 20.97
C LEU A 456 -9.29 -7.55 22.25
N SER A 457 -9.10 -8.29 23.36
CA SER A 457 -8.69 -7.69 24.63
C SER A 457 -7.24 -7.19 24.64
N SER A 458 -6.36 -7.77 23.83
CA SER A 458 -5.04 -7.19 23.55
C SER A 458 -5.13 -5.87 22.78
N ILE A 459 -6.22 -5.65 22.03
CA ILE A 459 -6.54 -4.36 21.37
C ILE A 459 -7.28 -3.42 22.34
N ARG A 460 -8.04 -3.94 23.33
CA ARG A 460 -8.81 -3.17 24.33
C ARG A 460 -7.98 -2.28 25.23
N LEU A 461 -6.70 -2.55 25.44
CA LEU A 461 -5.84 -1.68 26.25
C LEU A 461 -5.71 -0.25 25.67
N LEU A 462 -6.19 0.00 24.44
CA LEU A 462 -6.19 1.31 23.78
C LEU A 462 -7.57 1.94 23.58
N ALA A 463 -8.69 1.25 23.86
CA ALA A 463 -10.04 1.81 23.71
C ALA A 463 -10.93 1.43 24.91
N LYS A 464 -11.42 2.45 25.65
CA LYS A 464 -12.38 2.30 26.75
C LYS A 464 -13.71 1.74 26.23
N LEU A 465 -13.87 0.42 26.24
CA LEU A 465 -15.15 -0.27 26.05
C LEU A 465 -15.60 -0.96 27.34
N PRO A 466 -16.92 -1.10 27.57
CA PRO A 466 -17.45 -1.72 28.79
C PRO A 466 -17.03 -3.19 28.93
N THR A 467 -16.79 -3.59 30.17
CA THR A 467 -16.37 -4.94 30.58
C THR A 467 -17.42 -5.99 30.27
N LYS A 468 -16.96 -7.23 30.03
CA LYS A 468 -17.76 -8.44 29.70
C LYS A 468 -19.01 -8.54 30.60
N PRO A 469 -20.22 -8.74 30.06
CA PRO A 469 -21.37 -9.10 30.89
C PRO A 469 -21.12 -10.51 31.44
N SER A 470 -21.12 -10.62 32.77
CA SER A 470 -21.07 -11.89 33.49
C SER A 470 -22.38 -12.62 33.28
N TYR A 471 -22.40 -13.61 32.39
CA TYR A 471 -23.50 -14.55 32.30
C TYR A 471 -23.38 -15.56 33.45
N SER A 472 -24.13 -15.30 34.52
CA SER A 472 -24.49 -16.33 35.48
C SER A 472 -25.49 -17.27 34.82
N TYR A 473 -25.08 -18.50 34.51
CA TYR A 473 -26.04 -19.58 34.34
C TYR A 473 -26.69 -19.82 35.71
N GLN A 474 -27.93 -19.38 35.89
CA GLN A 474 -28.77 -19.93 36.94
C GLN A 474 -29.28 -21.29 36.44
N SER A 475 -28.92 -22.30 37.23
CA SER A 475 -29.24 -23.72 37.12
C SER A 475 -30.72 -24.03 37.03
#